data_AF-A0A256ZNT2-F1
#
_entry.id   AF-A0A256ZNT2-F1
#
_cell.length_a   1.000
_cell.length_b   1.000
_cell.length_c   1.000
_cell.angle_alpha   90.00
_cell.angle_beta   90.00
_cell.angle_gamma   90.00
#
_symmetry.space_group_name_H-M   'P 1'
#
loop_
_entity.id
_entity.type
_entity.pdbx_description
1 polymer ?
#
loop_
_entity_poly.entity_id
_entity_poly.type
_entity_poly.pdbx_seq_one_letter_code
_entity_poly.pdbx_strand_id
1 'polypeptide(L)' 'MLKQRIKPAVNMIDGIVIPEIEHTRLGRWERQSIPLQVSEDYKEVINEFKNHFKKEITEIGDDTLQQAIEILDKLSG' A
#
# COMPACT_ATOMS: atom_id res chain seq x y z
N MET A 1 -13.42 -5.04 29.66
CA MET A 1 -13.07 -3.83 28.89
C MET A 1 -14.32 -3.33 28.16
N LEU A 2 -15.01 -2.30 28.66
CA LEU A 2 -16.18 -1.74 27.96
C LEU A 2 -15.71 -0.98 26.71
N LYS A 3 -16.14 -1.43 25.53
CA LYS A 3 -16.02 -0.64 24.29
C LYS A 3 -16.97 0.54 24.35
N GLN A 4 -16.49 1.72 24.74
CA GLN A 4 -17.26 2.95 24.59
C GLN A 4 -17.46 3.22 23.09
N ARG A 5 -18.72 3.31 22.66
CA ARG A 5 -19.06 3.73 21.30
C ARG A 5 -18.84 5.25 21.23
N ILE A 6 -17.71 5.67 20.68
CA ILE A 6 -17.43 7.08 20.40
C ILE A 6 -18.47 7.54 19.37
N LYS A 7 -19.36 8.46 19.77
CA LYS A 7 -20.26 9.11 18.82
C LYS A 7 -19.43 10.13 18.02
N PRO A 8 -19.34 10.01 16.68
CA PRO A 8 -18.62 10.99 15.89
C PRO A 8 -19.33 12.35 16.04
N ALA A 9 -18.64 13.32 16.62
CA ALA A 9 -19.11 14.69 16.67
C ALA A 9 -18.58 15.39 15.41
N VAL A 10 -19.45 15.61 14.44
CA VAL A 10 -19.14 16.44 13.27
C VAL A 10 -19.60 17.86 13.58
N ASN A 11 -18.74 18.86 13.36
CA ASN A 11 -19.17 20.26 13.34
C ASN A 11 -18.96 20.86 11.93
N MET A 12 -19.66 21.95 11.64
CA MET A 12 -19.67 22.55 10.29
C MET A 12 -18.40 23.38 9.98
N ILE A 13 -17.49 23.53 10.95
CA ILE A 13 -16.30 24.38 10.84
C ILE A 13 -15.04 23.52 10.65
N ASP A 14 -14.87 22.51 11.49
CA ASP A 14 -13.71 21.62 11.57
C ASP A 14 -13.96 20.22 10.99
N GLY A 15 -15.21 19.88 10.67
CA GLY A 15 -15.59 18.57 10.16
C GLY A 15 -15.64 17.50 11.27
N ILE A 16 -15.05 16.33 11.04
CA ILE A 16 -15.04 15.22 12.01
C ILE A 16 -14.07 15.56 13.15
N VAL A 17 -14.62 15.85 14.33
CA VAL A 17 -13.82 16.15 15.52
C VAL A 17 -13.16 14.87 16.02
N ILE A 18 -11.82 14.86 16.03
CA ILE A 18 -11.02 13.77 16.60
C ILE A 18 -11.10 13.90 18.12
N PRO A 19 -11.57 12.88 18.87
CA PRO A 19 -11.62 12.96 20.32
C PRO A 19 -10.21 13.12 20.90
N GLU A 20 -10.06 14.02 21.87
CA GLU A 20 -8.83 14.21 22.65
C GLU A 20 -8.59 13.00 23.56
N ILE A 21 -8.19 11.88 22.96
CA ILE A 21 -7.75 10.71 23.72
C ILE A 21 -6.30 11.02 24.09
N GLU A 22 -6.03 11.35 25.36
CA GLU A 22 -4.69 11.63 25.90
C GLU A 22 -3.65 10.48 25.69
N HIS A 23 -4.07 9.36 25.08
CA HIS A 23 -3.23 8.22 24.72
C HIS A 23 -2.98 8.04 23.21
N THR A 24 -3.56 8.85 22.32
CA THR A 24 -3.16 8.86 20.90
C THR A 24 -1.96 9.78 20.73
N ARG A 25 -0.80 9.33 21.25
CA ARG A 25 0.53 9.94 21.05
C ARG A 25 1.03 9.88 19.60
N LEU A 26 0.13 9.59 18.66
CA LEU A 26 0.37 9.61 17.24
C LEU A 26 -0.61 10.66 16.65
N GLY A 27 -0.13 11.87 16.36
CA GLY A 27 -0.84 12.94 15.69
C GLY A 27 -1.29 12.55 14.27
N ARG A 28 -2.02 13.45 13.59
CA ARG A 28 -2.57 13.21 12.24
C ARG A 28 -1.55 12.66 11.22
N TRP A 29 -0.26 12.94 11.42
CA TRP A 29 0.86 12.53 10.58
C TRP A 29 1.58 11.25 11.02
N GLU A 30 1.35 10.78 12.24
CA GLU A 30 2.02 9.61 12.81
C GLU A 30 1.31 8.29 12.47
N ARG A 31 0.44 8.30 11.45
CA ARG A 31 -0.04 7.10 10.77
C ARG A 31 1.07 6.57 9.86
N GLN A 32 1.89 5.69 10.40
CA GLN A 32 2.89 4.99 9.59
C GLN A 32 2.22 4.00 8.64
N SER A 33 2.68 3.95 7.40
CA SER A 33 2.33 2.86 6.49
C SER A 33 2.89 1.56 7.03
N ILE A 34 2.12 0.48 6.88
CA ILE A 34 2.66 -0.87 7.06
C ILE A 34 3.45 -1.18 5.79
N PRO A 35 4.64 -1.82 5.90
CA PRO A 35 5.37 -2.28 4.73
C PRO A 35 4.46 -3.11 3.82
N LEU A 36 4.48 -2.83 2.53
CA LEU A 36 3.72 -3.60 1.56
C LEU A 36 4.26 -5.03 1.54
N GLN A 37 3.36 -6.01 1.69
CA GLN A 37 3.68 -7.42 1.64
C GLN A 37 2.78 -8.11 0.61
N VAL A 38 3.37 -9.01 -0.16
CA VAL A 38 2.66 -9.83 -1.15
C VAL A 38 2.63 -11.26 -0.61
N SER A 39 1.48 -11.93 -0.69
CA SER A 39 1.36 -13.33 -0.28
C SER A 39 2.14 -14.23 -1.23
N GLU A 40 2.52 -15.42 -0.76
CA GLU A 40 3.37 -16.32 -1.53
C GLU A 40 2.73 -16.72 -2.87
N ASP A 41 1.45 -17.07 -2.86
CA ASP A 41 0.68 -17.38 -4.08
C ASP A 41 0.76 -16.26 -5.13
N TYR A 42 0.75 -15.00 -4.71
CA TYR A 42 0.83 -13.86 -5.64
C TYR A 42 2.25 -13.61 -6.14
N LYS A 43 3.29 -13.97 -5.38
CA LYS A 43 4.67 -13.89 -5.87
C LYS A 43 4.91 -14.87 -7.01
N GLU A 44 4.31 -16.06 -6.96
CA GLU A 44 4.36 -17.03 -8.05
C GLU A 44 3.76 -16.44 -9.34
N VAL A 45 2.56 -15.85 -9.23
CA VAL A 45 1.88 -15.19 -10.35
C VAL A 45 2.71 -14.01 -10.90
N ILE A 46 3.27 -13.18 -10.02
CA ILE A 46 4.14 -12.06 -10.42
C ILE A 46 5.38 -12.58 -11.18
N ASN A 47 5.98 -13.68 -10.74
CA ASN A 47 7.14 -14.26 -11.40
C ASN A 47 6.81 -14.85 -12.77
N GLU A 48 5.67 -15.53 -12.90
CA GLU A 48 5.18 -16.02 -14.20
C GLU A 48 4.98 -14.84 -15.17
N PHE A 49 4.27 -13.81 -14.72
CA PHE A 49 4.00 -12.62 -15.52
C PHE A 49 5.28 -11.88 -15.92
N LYS A 50 6.23 -11.73 -14.99
CA LYS A 50 7.55 -11.13 -15.25
C LYS A 50 8.30 -11.86 -16.37
N ASN A 51 8.28 -13.20 -16.38
CA ASN A 51 8.96 -13.99 -17.41
C ASN A 51 8.32 -13.82 -18.79
N HIS A 52 6.99 -13.73 -18.85
CA HIS A 52 6.28 -13.41 -20.08
C HIS A 52 6.66 -12.01 -20.58
N PHE A 53 6.60 -11.01 -19.69
CA PHE A 53 6.89 -9.62 -20.02
C PHE A 53 8.32 -9.39 -20.52
N LYS A 54 9.33 -10.08 -19.95
CA LYS A 54 10.72 -10.01 -20.45
C LYS A 54 10.85 -10.42 -21.92
N LYS A 55 10.07 -11.41 -22.36
CA LYS A 55 10.06 -11.83 -23.77
C LYS A 55 9.45 -10.74 -24.64
N GLU A 56 8.33 -10.18 -24.22
CA GLU A 56 7.64 -9.11 -24.97
C GLU A 56 8.51 -7.85 -25.09
N ILE A 57 9.21 -7.44 -24.04
CA ILE A 57 10.15 -6.29 -24.10
C ILE A 57 11.21 -6.50 -25.19
N THR A 58 11.74 -7.72 -25.30
CA THR A 58 12.74 -8.07 -26.31
C THR A 58 12.15 -8.02 -27.71
N GLU A 59 10.90 -8.47 -27.88
CA GLU A 59 10.20 -8.46 -29.17
C GLU A 59 9.80 -7.05 -29.63
N ILE A 60 9.38 -6.20 -28.68
CA ILE A 60 8.98 -4.81 -28.93
C ILE A 60 10.22 -3.91 -29.14
N GLY A 61 11.34 -4.24 -28.49
CA GLY A 61 12.58 -3.46 -28.56
C GLY A 61 12.51 -2.11 -27.83
N ASP A 62 11.67 -2.02 -26.80
CA ASP A 62 11.50 -0.81 -25.98
C ASP A 62 12.14 -0.97 -24.60
N ASP A 63 13.32 -0.35 -24.44
CA ASP A 63 14.11 -0.38 -23.21
C ASP A 63 13.43 0.36 -22.04
N THR A 64 12.43 1.24 -22.28
CA THR A 64 11.73 1.94 -21.20
C THR A 64 10.89 0.99 -20.35
N LEU A 65 10.47 -0.13 -20.93
CA LEU A 65 9.70 -1.17 -20.24
C LEU A 65 10.53 -1.93 -19.19
N GLN A 66 11.86 -1.75 -19.18
CA GLN A 66 12.72 -2.32 -18.15
C GLN A 66 12.31 -1.86 -16.74
N GLN A 67 11.77 -0.64 -16.59
CA GLN A 67 11.23 -0.14 -15.34
C GLN A 67 10.12 -1.05 -14.77
N ALA A 68 9.29 -1.64 -15.63
CA ALA A 68 8.23 -2.54 -15.20
C ALA A 68 8.80 -3.82 -14.57
N ILE A 69 9.89 -4.36 -15.13
CA ILE A 69 10.58 -5.53 -14.55
C ILE A 69 11.13 -5.21 -13.16
N GLU A 70 11.74 -4.04 -12.97
CA GLU A 70 12.25 -3.62 -11.67
C GLU A 70 11.15 -3.49 -10.61
N ILE A 71 9.95 -3.06 -11.01
CA ILE A 71 8.79 -2.98 -10.11
C ILE A 71 8.33 -4.39 -9.74
N LEU A 72 8.21 -5.29 -10.71
CA LEU A 72 7.80 -6.68 -10.46
C LEU A 72 8.80 -7.39 -9.55
N ASP A 73 10.11 -7.17 -9.74
CA ASP A 73 11.16 -7.71 -8.85
C ASP A 73 11.00 -7.21 -7.41
N LYS A 74 10.72 -5.91 -7.21
CA LYS A 74 10.44 -5.34 -5.88
C LYS A 74 9.20 -5.93 -5.20
N LEU A 75 8.19 -6.31 -5.97
CA LEU A 75 6.94 -6.86 -5.45
C LEU A 75 7.05 -8.37 -5.14
N SER A 76 7.86 -9.12 -5.89
CA SER A 76 8.08 -10.54 -5.62
C SER A 76 8.97 -10.80 -4.40
N GLY A 77 9.66 -9.78 -3.88
CA GLY A 77 10.44 -9.85 -2.64
C GLY A 77 11.89 -10.22 -2.85
#